data_AF-A0A8J7G5R6-F1
#
_entry.id   AF-A0A8J7G5R6-F1
#
_cell.length_a   1.000
_cell.length_b   1.000
_cell.length_c   1.000
_cell.angle_alpha   90.00
_cell.angle_beta   90.00
_cell.angle_gamma   90.00
#
_symmetry.space_group_name_H-M   'P 1'
#
loop_
_entity.id
_entity.type
_entity.pdbx_description
1 polymer ?
#
loop_
_entity_poly.entity_id
_entity_poly.type
_entity_poly.pdbx_seq_one_letter_code
_entity_poly.pdbx_strand_id
1 'polypeptide(L)'
;MKKMIMGFVLFLILLIPIEVGAYSEKKSEIDTVESLHDYMKKADLIMKSSDGTIQVINESSLENMDESLIKEYYKRLNLLNEHIKEGILSIDQNLNVEPFTVEDIAERVFEADQKSVHIQPYSRAATLHVKSLVELNRKELENVMRTHVTFNPNGAYAYTVGWWVGKVKVNGDWDYKVKSGYSPWNKKFTMHLYNGRVEVHDSKWLGNYNYGYTGQYLFSLPTLYAGGDAVSYLLNWRPDSEETKRVIARGFNDAKKYY
;
A
#
# COMPACT_ATOMS: atom_id res chain seq x y z
N MET A 1 30.32 58.04 -33.99
CA MET A 1 30.03 56.61 -34.19
C MET A 1 28.92 56.19 -33.23
N LYS A 2 27.82 55.69 -33.82
CA LYS A 2 26.65 54.95 -33.29
C LYS A 2 25.97 55.42 -31.99
N LYS A 3 24.82 56.09 -32.19
CA LYS A 3 23.62 56.06 -31.33
C LYS A 3 22.98 54.65 -31.35
N MET A 4 22.45 54.18 -30.23
CA MET A 4 21.38 53.15 -30.14
C MET A 4 20.72 53.34 -28.77
N ILE A 5 19.61 54.08 -28.69
CA ILE A 5 18.22 53.64 -28.84
C ILE A 5 17.76 52.73 -27.70
N MET A 6 17.07 53.42 -26.79
CA MET A 6 16.09 52.97 -25.80
C MET A 6 15.07 52.00 -26.39
N GLY A 7 14.84 50.88 -25.69
CA GLY A 7 13.80 49.89 -26.00
C GLY A 7 13.18 49.38 -24.73
N PHE A 8 12.29 50.20 -24.15
CA PHE A 8 11.35 49.84 -23.10
C PHE A 8 10.36 48.80 -23.69
N VAL A 9 10.35 47.57 -23.18
CA VAL A 9 9.21 46.66 -23.40
C VAL A 9 8.43 46.59 -22.10
N LEU A 10 7.45 47.47 -22.02
CA LEU A 10 6.37 47.43 -21.05
C LEU A 10 5.48 46.24 -21.41
N PHE A 11 5.52 45.15 -20.63
CA PHE A 11 4.52 44.09 -20.75
C PHE A 11 3.34 44.46 -19.86
N LEU A 12 2.30 45.05 -20.46
CA LEU A 12 0.98 45.17 -19.85
C LEU A 12 0.41 43.75 -19.70
N ILE A 13 0.40 43.23 -18.48
CA ILE A 13 -0.44 42.09 -18.12
C ILE A 13 -1.86 42.63 -17.94
N LEU A 14 -2.68 42.44 -18.97
CA LEU A 14 -4.12 42.55 -18.88
C LEU A 14 -4.61 41.51 -17.86
N LEU A 15 -5.06 41.98 -16.70
CA LEU A 15 -5.88 41.21 -15.77
C LEU A 15 -7.24 40.98 -16.45
N ILE A 16 -7.37 39.88 -17.17
CA ILE A 16 -8.68 39.34 -17.52
C ILE A 16 -9.23 38.73 -16.22
N PRO A 17 -10.40 39.16 -15.72
CA PRO A 17 -11.06 38.43 -14.65
C PRO A 17 -11.35 37.02 -15.18
N ILE A 18 -10.71 36.02 -14.58
CA ILE A 18 -11.14 34.63 -14.76
C ILE A 18 -12.52 34.57 -14.11
N GLU A 19 -13.56 34.53 -14.93
CA GLU A 19 -14.86 34.03 -14.49
C GLU A 19 -14.62 32.58 -14.04
N VAL A 20 -14.51 32.40 -12.73
CA VAL A 20 -14.61 31.09 -12.10
C VAL A 20 -16.05 30.65 -12.31
N GLY A 21 -16.30 30.00 -13.45
CA GLY A 21 -17.54 29.30 -13.69
C GLY A 21 -17.71 28.28 -12.58
N ALA A 22 -18.66 28.54 -11.67
CA ALA A 22 -19.04 27.61 -10.62
C ALA A 22 -19.53 26.32 -11.28
N TYR A 23 -18.66 25.31 -11.35
CA TYR A 23 -19.03 23.99 -11.78
C TYR A 23 -19.75 23.31 -10.61
N SER A 24 -21.08 23.38 -10.64
CA SER A 24 -21.94 22.61 -9.74
C SER A 24 -21.97 21.16 -10.22
N GLU A 25 -20.94 20.38 -9.89
CA GLU A 25 -21.17 18.94 -9.71
C GLU A 25 -22.21 18.83 -8.58
N LYS A 26 -23.43 18.38 -8.92
CA LYS A 26 -24.48 18.23 -7.92
C LYS A 26 -23.97 17.24 -6.88
N LYS A 27 -23.94 17.67 -5.63
CA LYS A 27 -23.62 16.87 -4.43
C LYS A 27 -24.38 15.52 -4.35
N SER A 28 -25.46 15.35 -5.12
CA SER A 28 -26.27 14.13 -5.23
C SER A 28 -25.63 12.97 -6.02
N GLU A 29 -24.46 13.13 -6.63
CA GLU A 29 -23.78 12.07 -7.42
C GLU A 29 -22.50 11.51 -6.75
N ILE A 30 -22.16 11.97 -5.54
CA ILE A 30 -20.97 11.49 -4.83
C ILE A 30 -21.33 10.25 -4.01
N ASP A 31 -21.09 9.08 -4.59
CA ASP A 31 -21.39 7.75 -4.00
C ASP A 31 -20.16 6.85 -3.80
N THR A 32 -18.98 7.28 -4.27
CA THR A 32 -17.71 6.55 -4.14
C THR A 32 -16.62 7.43 -3.52
N VAL A 33 -15.60 6.79 -2.95
CA VAL A 33 -14.51 7.49 -2.25
C VAL A 33 -13.64 8.22 -3.27
N GLU A 34 -13.53 7.66 -4.47
CA GLU A 34 -12.89 8.20 -5.65
C GLU A 34 -13.60 9.48 -6.13
N SER A 35 -14.93 9.44 -6.32
CA SER A 35 -15.67 10.64 -6.72
C SER A 35 -15.67 11.71 -5.63
N LEU A 36 -15.66 11.32 -4.35
CA LEU A 36 -15.45 12.24 -3.24
C LEU A 36 -14.06 12.90 -3.30
N HIS A 37 -13.00 12.14 -3.57
CA HIS A 37 -11.65 12.71 -3.70
C HIS A 37 -11.57 13.73 -4.85
N ASP A 38 -12.13 13.41 -6.01
CA ASP A 38 -12.17 14.31 -7.16
C ASP A 38 -12.94 15.59 -6.86
N TYR A 39 -14.08 15.47 -6.17
CA TYR A 39 -14.83 16.62 -5.69
C TYR A 39 -14.00 17.47 -4.73
N MET A 40 -13.34 16.85 -3.75
CA MET A 40 -12.49 17.55 -2.77
C MET A 40 -11.35 18.32 -3.46
N LYS A 41 -10.73 17.75 -4.50
CA LYS A 41 -9.70 18.43 -5.31
C LYS A 41 -10.28 19.61 -6.07
N LYS A 42 -11.36 19.40 -6.83
CA LYS A 42 -11.97 20.44 -7.70
C LYS A 42 -12.56 21.61 -6.91
N ALA A 43 -13.09 21.34 -5.72
CA ALA A 43 -13.67 22.33 -4.84
C ALA A 43 -12.64 23.00 -3.92
N ASP A 44 -11.33 22.73 -4.13
CA ASP A 44 -10.22 23.24 -3.30
C ASP A 44 -10.42 22.97 -1.80
N LEU A 45 -11.03 21.83 -1.43
CA LEU A 45 -11.30 21.44 -0.04
C LEU A 45 -10.14 20.65 0.59
N ILE A 46 -9.12 20.33 -0.20
CA ILE A 46 -7.87 19.74 0.26
C ILE A 46 -6.67 20.50 -0.29
N MET A 47 -5.57 20.48 0.45
CA MET A 47 -4.31 21.07 0.02
C MET A 47 -3.11 20.29 0.54
N LYS A 48 -1.93 20.55 -0.04
CA LYS A 48 -0.67 20.04 0.45
C LYS A 48 -0.21 20.86 1.65
N SER A 49 -0.02 20.23 2.79
CA SER A 49 0.54 20.85 3.98
C SER A 49 2.06 21.00 3.89
N SER A 50 2.63 21.76 4.83
CA SER A 50 4.08 22.01 4.89
C SER A 50 4.93 20.75 5.13
N ASP A 51 4.37 19.72 5.78
CA ASP A 51 5.01 18.41 5.98
C ASP A 51 4.84 17.48 4.77
N GLY A 52 4.24 17.98 3.68
CA GLY A 52 4.04 17.25 2.43
C GLY A 52 2.79 16.39 2.37
N THR A 53 2.01 16.28 3.46
CA THR A 53 0.76 15.50 3.49
C THR A 53 -0.43 16.24 2.87
N ILE A 54 -1.57 15.56 2.72
CA ILE A 54 -2.83 16.18 2.29
C ILE A 54 -3.67 16.53 3.52
N GLN A 55 -4.06 17.80 3.62
CA GLN A 55 -4.94 18.31 4.67
C GLN A 55 -6.31 18.71 4.11
N VAL A 56 -7.38 18.37 4.82
CA VAL A 56 -8.74 18.91 4.57
C VAL A 56 -8.88 20.28 5.22
N ILE A 57 -9.32 21.29 4.46
CA ILE A 57 -9.35 22.68 4.94
C ILE A 57 -10.75 23.19 5.33
N ASN A 58 -11.82 22.50 4.91
CA ASN A 58 -13.19 22.90 5.25
C ASN A 58 -14.11 21.67 5.38
N GLU A 59 -14.15 21.09 6.57
CA GLU A 59 -14.96 19.90 6.86
C GLU A 59 -16.47 20.17 6.81
N SER A 60 -16.91 21.41 7.07
CA SER A 60 -18.34 21.76 7.07
C SER A 60 -19.00 21.57 5.70
N SER A 61 -18.23 21.64 4.62
CA SER A 61 -18.70 21.34 3.26
C SER A 61 -19.17 19.88 3.09
N LEU A 62 -18.81 18.98 4.01
CA LEU A 62 -19.14 17.56 3.99
C LEU A 62 -20.38 17.20 4.81
N GLU A 63 -20.95 18.10 5.62
CA GLU A 63 -22.01 17.81 6.62
C GLU A 63 -23.26 17.10 6.07
N ASN A 64 -23.58 17.28 4.77
CA ASN A 64 -24.73 16.66 4.11
C ASN A 64 -24.35 15.46 3.21
N MET A 65 -23.18 14.86 3.39
CA MET A 65 -22.76 13.64 2.67
C MET A 65 -22.90 12.40 3.55
N ASP A 66 -22.83 11.23 2.92
CA ASP A 66 -22.87 9.95 3.63
C ASP A 66 -21.68 9.83 4.60
N GLU A 67 -21.99 9.67 5.90
CA GLU A 67 -21.00 9.56 6.96
C GLU A 67 -20.05 8.37 6.77
N SER A 68 -20.56 7.25 6.27
CA SER A 68 -19.76 6.05 6.00
C SER A 68 -18.76 6.29 4.86
N LEU A 69 -19.17 7.06 3.86
CA LEU A 69 -18.32 7.47 2.75
C LEU A 69 -17.19 8.39 3.22
N ILE A 70 -17.53 9.41 4.01
CA ILE A 70 -16.55 10.34 4.61
C ILE A 70 -15.55 9.58 5.49
N LYS A 71 -16.03 8.66 6.32
CA LYS A 71 -15.18 7.87 7.21
C LYS A 71 -14.20 6.99 6.45
N GLU A 72 -14.65 6.34 5.38
CA GLU A 72 -13.76 5.54 4.53
C GLU A 72 -12.77 6.43 3.77
N TYR A 73 -13.17 7.61 3.31
CA TYR A 73 -12.26 8.60 2.71
C TYR A 73 -11.14 9.00 3.68
N TYR A 74 -11.47 9.40 4.90
CA TYR A 74 -10.47 9.77 5.90
C TYR A 74 -9.55 8.61 6.26
N LYS A 75 -10.07 7.38 6.34
CA LYS A 75 -9.25 6.20 6.57
C LYS A 75 -8.20 6.01 5.47
N ARG A 76 -8.59 6.16 4.20
CA ARG A 76 -7.65 6.06 3.06
C ARG A 76 -6.68 7.24 3.01
N LEU A 77 -7.17 8.46 3.25
CA LEU A 77 -6.35 9.67 3.31
C LEU A 77 -5.27 9.58 4.40
N ASN A 78 -5.65 9.09 5.58
CA ASN A 78 -4.71 8.88 6.68
C ASN A 78 -3.63 7.87 6.33
N LEU A 79 -3.98 6.76 5.68
CA LEU A 79 -3.00 5.77 5.22
C LEU A 79 -2.06 6.34 4.15
N LEU A 80 -2.57 7.14 3.20
CA LEU A 80 -1.70 7.84 2.23
C LEU A 80 -0.73 8.78 2.96
N ASN A 81 -1.24 9.58 3.88
CA ASN A 81 -0.45 10.54 4.66
C ASN A 81 0.59 9.86 5.56
N GLU A 82 0.29 8.68 6.09
CA GLU A 82 1.25 7.84 6.81
C GLU A 82 2.40 7.43 5.88
N HIS A 83 2.10 6.90 4.68
CA HIS A 83 3.14 6.56 3.71
C HIS A 83 3.99 7.77 3.26
N ILE A 84 3.40 8.98 3.21
CA ILE A 84 4.15 10.22 2.95
C ILE A 84 5.11 10.52 4.11
N LYS A 85 4.62 10.47 5.35
CA LYS A 85 5.41 10.73 6.56
C LYS A 85 6.54 9.73 6.76
N GLU A 86 6.32 8.48 6.36
CA GLU A 86 7.33 7.42 6.38
C GLU A 86 8.37 7.58 5.25
N GLY A 87 8.16 8.53 4.34
CA GLY A 87 9.06 8.77 3.21
C GLY A 87 8.93 7.74 2.09
N ILE A 88 7.85 6.95 2.07
CA ILE A 88 7.61 5.94 1.03
C ILE A 88 7.22 6.62 -0.28
N LEU A 89 6.37 7.64 -0.21
CA LEU A 89 5.94 8.41 -1.38
C LEU A 89 5.89 9.91 -1.10
N SER A 90 5.76 10.67 -2.18
CA SER A 90 5.60 12.11 -2.18
C SER A 90 4.48 12.50 -3.14
N ILE A 91 3.91 13.69 -2.92
CA ILE A 91 2.90 14.29 -3.79
C ILE A 91 3.39 15.63 -4.33
N ASP A 92 2.96 16.00 -5.54
CA ASP A 92 3.22 17.31 -6.13
C ASP A 92 2.30 18.39 -5.53
N GLN A 93 2.41 19.64 -6.02
CA GLN A 93 1.55 20.74 -5.57
C GLN A 93 0.07 20.59 -5.98
N ASN A 94 -0.20 19.74 -6.97
CA ASN A 94 -1.54 19.43 -7.47
C ASN A 94 -2.12 18.16 -6.81
N LEU A 95 -1.49 17.69 -5.72
CA LEU A 95 -1.88 16.50 -4.96
C LEU A 95 -1.85 15.21 -5.79
N ASN A 96 -1.01 15.15 -6.81
CA ASN A 96 -0.75 13.91 -7.54
C ASN A 96 0.45 13.21 -6.92
N VAL A 97 0.40 11.88 -6.80
CA VAL A 97 1.55 11.09 -6.37
C VAL A 97 2.67 11.21 -7.41
N GLU A 98 3.88 11.52 -6.94
CA GLU A 98 5.05 11.61 -7.81
C GLU A 98 5.43 10.24 -8.39
N PRO A 99 6.04 10.19 -9.59
CA PRO A 99 6.42 8.92 -10.21
C PRO A 99 7.37 8.08 -9.34
N PHE A 100 7.20 6.76 -9.39
CA PHE A 100 8.04 5.77 -8.68
C PHE A 100 8.18 4.50 -9.51
N THR A 101 9.16 3.66 -9.15
CA THR A 101 9.25 2.27 -9.63
C THR A 101 8.78 1.29 -8.55
N VAL A 102 8.49 0.05 -8.95
CA VAL A 102 8.13 -1.03 -8.01
C VAL A 102 9.27 -1.26 -7.00
N GLU A 103 10.51 -1.24 -7.49
CA GLU A 103 11.72 -1.47 -6.72
C GLU A 103 11.95 -0.35 -5.70
N ASP A 104 11.73 0.91 -6.09
CA ASP A 104 11.86 2.06 -5.17
C ASP A 104 10.86 1.97 -4.02
N ILE A 105 9.59 1.64 -4.32
CA ILE A 105 8.57 1.46 -3.28
C ILE A 105 8.93 0.29 -2.37
N ALA A 106 9.37 -0.84 -2.94
CA ALA A 106 9.77 -2.00 -2.15
C ALA A 106 10.92 -1.70 -1.18
N GLU A 107 11.90 -0.92 -1.60
CA GLU A 107 13.01 -0.52 -0.73
C GLU A 107 12.55 0.46 0.36
N ARG A 108 11.79 1.50 0.00
CA ARG A 108 11.32 2.48 0.97
C ARG A 108 10.37 1.88 2.02
N VAL A 109 9.49 0.97 1.61
CA VAL A 109 8.62 0.23 2.54
C VAL A 109 9.45 -0.63 3.49
N PHE A 110 10.45 -1.34 2.96
CA PHE A 110 11.36 -2.12 3.79
C PHE A 110 12.12 -1.27 4.80
N GLU A 111 12.65 -0.12 4.39
CA GLU A 111 13.34 0.83 5.26
C GLU A 111 12.42 1.45 6.31
N ALA A 112 11.19 1.83 5.93
CA ALA A 112 10.18 2.38 6.84
C ALA A 112 9.83 1.36 7.94
N ASP A 113 9.57 0.11 7.54
CA ASP A 113 9.29 -1.00 8.45
C ASP A 113 10.45 -1.23 9.43
N GLN A 114 11.71 -1.15 8.99
CA GLN A 114 12.88 -1.31 9.88
C GLN A 114 13.00 -0.18 10.91
N LYS A 115 12.52 1.02 10.61
CA LYS A 115 12.51 2.17 11.54
C LYS A 115 11.35 2.08 12.53
N SER A 116 10.26 1.40 12.15
CA SER A 116 9.10 1.21 13.01
C SER A 116 9.42 0.21 14.12
N VAL A 117 9.21 0.60 15.38
CA VAL A 117 9.25 -0.37 16.50
C VAL A 117 7.93 -1.15 16.48
N HIS A 118 7.81 -2.09 15.56
CA HIS A 118 6.70 -3.03 15.58
C HIS A 118 6.91 -4.02 16.73
N ILE A 119 6.17 -3.83 17.83
CA ILE A 119 6.01 -4.85 18.85
C ILE A 119 5.13 -5.95 18.24
N GLN A 120 5.75 -6.82 17.45
CA GLN A 120 5.13 -8.06 17.01
C GLN A 120 4.65 -8.78 18.28
N PRO A 121 3.39 -9.25 18.32
CA PRO A 121 2.85 -9.91 19.50
C PRO A 121 3.80 -11.03 19.88
N TYR A 122 4.38 -10.93 21.08
CA TYR A 122 5.32 -11.92 21.57
C TYR A 122 4.54 -13.22 21.68
N SER A 123 4.71 -14.12 20.71
CA SER A 123 4.19 -15.48 20.79
C SER A 123 4.98 -16.19 21.90
N ARG A 124 4.51 -15.99 23.15
CA ARG A 124 4.88 -16.80 24.32
C ARG A 124 4.23 -18.17 24.23
N ALA A 125 3.14 -18.30 23.47
CA ALA A 125 2.42 -19.54 23.28
C ALA A 125 2.86 -20.24 22.00
N ALA A 126 3.10 -21.55 22.10
CA ALA A 126 3.37 -22.45 20.97
C ALA A 126 2.20 -22.59 19.98
N THR A 127 1.18 -21.72 20.03
CA THR A 127 -0.05 -21.80 19.22
C THR A 127 -0.24 -20.53 18.39
N LEU A 128 -0.52 -20.69 17.09
CA LEU A 128 -0.79 -19.58 16.16
C LEU A 128 -2.13 -19.80 15.44
N HIS A 129 -2.93 -18.74 15.36
CA HIS A 129 -4.12 -18.69 14.51
C HIS A 129 -3.74 -18.15 13.14
N VAL A 130 -3.30 -19.05 12.25
CA VAL A 130 -2.76 -18.67 10.93
C VAL A 130 -3.80 -17.94 10.10
N LYS A 131 -5.07 -18.37 10.15
CA LYS A 131 -6.20 -17.69 9.49
C LYS A 131 -6.19 -16.18 9.80
N SER A 132 -6.25 -15.83 11.09
CA SER A 132 -6.33 -14.43 11.50
C SER A 132 -5.10 -13.62 11.09
N LEU A 133 -3.92 -14.23 11.16
CA LEU A 133 -2.67 -13.58 10.75
C LEU A 133 -2.66 -13.24 9.24
N VAL A 134 -2.96 -14.22 8.39
CA VAL A 134 -2.91 -13.99 6.93
C VAL A 134 -4.07 -13.12 6.44
N GLU A 135 -5.24 -13.17 7.09
CA GLU A 135 -6.36 -12.26 6.80
C GLU A 135 -6.03 -10.82 7.18
N LEU A 136 -5.33 -10.61 8.30
CA LEU A 136 -4.87 -9.28 8.70
C LEU A 136 -3.93 -8.70 7.64
N ASN A 137 -2.90 -9.46 7.26
CA ASN A 137 -1.95 -9.06 6.22
C ASN A 137 -2.63 -8.81 4.86
N ARG A 138 -3.59 -9.68 4.50
CA ARG A 138 -4.35 -9.53 3.25
C ARG A 138 -5.24 -8.29 3.26
N LYS A 139 -5.90 -8.01 4.39
CA LYS A 139 -6.72 -6.82 4.57
C LYS A 139 -5.88 -5.54 4.51
N GLU A 140 -4.68 -5.56 5.09
CA GLU A 140 -3.70 -4.48 5.00
C GLU A 140 -3.33 -4.22 3.52
N LEU A 141 -2.94 -5.27 2.78
CA LEU A 141 -2.62 -5.19 1.35
C LEU A 141 -3.78 -4.60 0.51
N GLU A 142 -5.01 -5.03 0.75
CA GLU A 142 -6.18 -4.51 0.03
C GLU A 142 -6.53 -3.07 0.42
N ASN A 143 -6.30 -2.66 1.67
CA ASN A 143 -6.44 -1.26 2.07
C ASN A 143 -5.41 -0.38 1.35
N VAL A 144 -4.17 -0.87 1.18
CA VAL A 144 -3.15 -0.18 0.38
C VAL A 144 -3.63 -0.01 -1.06
N MET A 145 -4.08 -1.09 -1.72
CA MET A 145 -4.61 -1.00 -3.09
C MET A 145 -5.75 -0.01 -3.20
N ARG A 146 -6.79 -0.12 -2.36
CA ARG A 146 -7.95 0.78 -2.42
C ARG A 146 -7.57 2.23 -2.17
N THR A 147 -6.63 2.49 -1.28
CA THR A 147 -6.10 3.85 -1.05
C THR A 147 -5.46 4.38 -2.31
N HIS A 148 -4.59 3.60 -2.94
CA HIS A 148 -3.93 4.07 -4.16
C HIS A 148 -4.84 4.14 -5.37
N VAL A 149 -5.89 3.32 -5.46
CA VAL A 149 -6.94 3.52 -6.47
C VAL A 149 -7.60 4.89 -6.32
N THR A 150 -7.80 5.37 -5.09
CA THR A 150 -8.36 6.70 -4.82
C THR A 150 -7.41 7.84 -5.20
N PHE A 151 -6.14 7.78 -4.76
CA PHE A 151 -5.23 8.93 -4.86
C PHE A 151 -4.24 8.86 -6.03
N ASN A 152 -4.04 7.67 -6.61
CA ASN A 152 -3.10 7.42 -7.71
C ASN A 152 -3.56 6.22 -8.58
N PRO A 153 -4.73 6.32 -9.25
CA PRO A 153 -5.33 5.18 -9.93
C PRO A 153 -4.41 4.50 -10.94
N ASN A 154 -3.62 5.29 -11.68
CA ASN A 154 -2.71 4.77 -12.70
C ASN A 154 -1.48 4.05 -12.11
N GLY A 155 -1.05 4.43 -10.90
CA GLY A 155 0.08 3.82 -10.21
C GLY A 155 -0.31 2.78 -9.17
N ALA A 156 -1.61 2.57 -8.91
CA ALA A 156 -2.08 1.81 -7.75
C ALA A 156 -1.58 0.36 -7.72
N TYR A 157 -1.63 -0.33 -8.87
CA TYR A 157 -1.13 -1.70 -8.96
C TYR A 157 0.39 -1.77 -8.73
N ALA A 158 1.16 -0.91 -9.39
CA ALA A 158 2.62 -0.87 -9.24
C ALA A 158 3.05 -0.54 -7.81
N TYR A 159 2.38 0.45 -7.17
CA TYR A 159 2.64 0.78 -5.77
C TYR A 159 2.36 -0.43 -4.87
N THR A 160 1.18 -1.04 -5.03
CA THR A 160 0.75 -2.15 -4.18
C THR A 160 1.68 -3.36 -4.32
N VAL A 161 2.15 -3.63 -5.54
CA VAL A 161 3.18 -4.65 -5.78
C VAL A 161 4.48 -4.30 -5.06
N GLY A 162 5.00 -3.08 -5.22
CA GLY A 162 6.22 -2.64 -4.54
C GLY A 162 6.08 -2.75 -3.02
N TRP A 163 4.96 -2.29 -2.47
CA TRP A 163 4.66 -2.39 -1.05
C TRP A 163 4.64 -3.84 -0.55
N TRP A 164 3.97 -4.72 -1.27
CA TRP A 164 3.93 -6.14 -0.94
C TRP A 164 5.31 -6.79 -1.00
N VAL A 165 6.11 -6.47 -2.03
CA VAL A 165 7.50 -6.95 -2.15
C VAL A 165 8.35 -6.46 -0.97
N GLY A 166 8.20 -5.20 -0.55
CA GLY A 166 8.86 -4.65 0.63
C GLY A 166 8.53 -5.43 1.92
N LYS A 167 7.27 -5.85 2.08
CA LYS A 167 6.85 -6.71 3.21
C LYS A 167 7.44 -8.11 3.17
N VAL A 168 7.43 -8.78 2.01
CA VAL A 168 7.78 -10.23 1.92
C VAL A 168 9.24 -10.53 1.61
N LYS A 169 10.04 -9.54 1.20
CA LYS A 169 11.47 -9.74 0.90
C LYS A 169 12.23 -10.21 2.14
N VAL A 170 13.44 -10.71 1.93
CA VAL A 170 14.34 -11.13 3.02
C VAL A 170 14.51 -9.99 4.03
N ASN A 171 14.33 -10.29 5.31
CA ASN A 171 14.28 -9.34 6.43
C ASN A 171 13.09 -8.36 6.45
N GLY A 172 12.20 -8.39 5.46
CA GLY A 172 10.95 -7.63 5.46
C GLY A 172 10.01 -8.09 6.56
N ASP A 173 9.02 -7.28 6.93
CA ASP A 173 8.15 -7.51 8.10
C ASP A 173 7.35 -8.81 8.08
N TRP A 174 7.13 -9.39 6.90
CA TRP A 174 6.49 -10.68 6.74
C TRP A 174 7.49 -11.84 6.55
N ASP A 175 8.80 -11.58 6.70
CA ASP A 175 9.84 -12.61 6.80
C ASP A 175 9.89 -13.19 8.23
N TYR A 176 8.93 -14.07 8.52
CA TYR A 176 8.82 -14.74 9.83
C TYR A 176 10.03 -15.60 10.20
N LYS A 177 10.96 -15.88 9.27
CA LYS A 177 12.18 -16.63 9.57
C LYS A 177 13.13 -15.87 10.50
N VAL A 178 13.06 -14.54 10.47
CA VAL A 178 14.01 -13.65 11.16
C VAL A 178 13.33 -12.66 12.12
N LYS A 179 12.01 -12.46 12.01
CA LYS A 179 11.28 -11.53 12.89
C LYS A 179 11.15 -12.04 14.32
N SER A 180 11.32 -11.15 15.29
CA SER A 180 11.16 -11.47 16.72
C SER A 180 9.79 -12.09 17.00
N GLY A 181 9.73 -13.07 17.91
CA GLY A 181 8.53 -13.87 18.16
C GLY A 181 8.34 -15.06 17.21
N TYR A 182 8.81 -14.96 15.96
CA TYR A 182 8.75 -16.05 14.97
C TYR A 182 10.10 -16.73 14.74
N SER A 183 11.20 -15.99 14.82
CA SER A 183 12.56 -16.50 14.66
C SER A 183 12.92 -17.55 15.73
N PRO A 184 13.78 -18.54 15.39
CA PRO A 184 14.42 -18.79 14.09
C PRO A 184 13.50 -19.46 13.05
N TRP A 185 13.98 -19.61 11.81
CA TRP A 185 13.26 -20.22 10.68
C TRP A 185 12.62 -21.59 10.97
N ASN A 186 13.21 -22.37 11.88
CA ASN A 186 12.76 -23.71 12.28
C ASN A 186 11.97 -23.73 13.60
N LYS A 187 11.63 -22.55 14.17
CA LYS A 187 10.78 -22.48 15.35
C LYS A 187 9.40 -23.03 15.01
N LYS A 188 8.92 -23.98 15.80
CA LYS A 188 7.65 -24.67 15.57
C LYS A 188 6.49 -24.04 16.31
N PHE A 189 5.32 -24.10 15.69
CA PHE A 189 4.04 -23.69 16.25
C PHE A 189 2.96 -24.72 15.93
N THR A 190 2.07 -24.93 16.88
CA THR A 190 0.75 -25.52 16.70
C THR A 190 -0.14 -24.51 15.98
N MET A 191 -0.43 -24.74 14.71
CA MET A 191 -1.12 -23.80 13.84
C MET A 191 -2.57 -24.21 13.60
N HIS A 192 -3.51 -23.30 13.85
CA HIS A 192 -4.91 -23.45 13.48
C HIS A 192 -5.14 -22.93 12.05
N LEU A 193 -5.57 -23.81 11.14
CA LEU A 193 -5.70 -23.56 9.70
C LEU A 193 -7.17 -23.43 9.26
N TYR A 194 -7.40 -22.98 8.03
CA TYR A 194 -8.74 -22.71 7.47
C TYR A 194 -9.69 -23.91 7.45
N ASN A 195 -9.15 -25.10 7.25
CA ASN A 195 -9.91 -26.34 7.20
C ASN A 195 -10.25 -26.89 8.59
N GLY A 196 -10.07 -26.11 9.65
CA GLY A 196 -10.28 -26.51 11.04
C GLY A 196 -9.19 -27.45 11.59
N ARG A 197 -8.19 -27.81 10.79
CA ARG A 197 -7.08 -28.64 11.25
C ARG A 197 -6.13 -27.85 12.12
N VAL A 198 -5.55 -28.57 13.07
CA VAL A 198 -4.44 -28.12 13.91
C VAL A 198 -3.21 -28.91 13.49
N GLU A 199 -2.21 -28.23 12.96
CA GLU A 199 -1.00 -28.86 12.41
C GLU A 199 0.24 -28.18 13.01
N VAL A 200 1.34 -28.93 13.20
CA VAL A 200 2.60 -28.35 13.69
C VAL A 200 3.50 -28.02 12.51
N HIS A 201 3.80 -26.73 12.33
CA HIS A 201 4.64 -26.22 11.26
C HIS A 201 5.66 -25.21 11.81
N ASP A 202 6.68 -24.88 11.02
CA ASP A 202 7.70 -23.91 11.41
C ASP A 202 7.50 -22.51 10.80
N SER A 203 8.35 -21.57 11.18
CA SER A 203 8.31 -20.19 10.68
C SER A 203 8.53 -20.09 9.17
N LYS A 204 9.35 -20.98 8.60
CA LYS A 204 9.55 -21.05 7.15
C LYS A 204 8.25 -21.43 6.44
N TRP A 205 7.54 -22.43 6.95
CA TRP A 205 6.23 -22.81 6.44
C TRP A 205 5.24 -21.64 6.52
N LEU A 206 5.21 -20.94 7.66
CA LEU A 206 4.31 -19.79 7.86
C LEU A 206 4.57 -18.68 6.84
N GLY A 207 5.84 -18.34 6.59
CA GLY A 207 6.23 -17.32 5.61
C GLY A 207 5.79 -17.69 4.19
N ASN A 208 6.06 -18.92 3.77
CA ASN A 208 5.66 -19.41 2.45
C ASN A 208 4.13 -19.48 2.27
N TYR A 209 3.41 -19.86 3.34
CA TYR A 209 1.96 -19.88 3.34
C TYR A 209 1.39 -18.45 3.22
N ASN A 210 1.91 -17.50 4.00
CA ASN A 210 1.50 -16.09 3.93
C ASN A 210 1.83 -15.45 2.57
N TYR A 211 3.00 -15.76 1.99
CA TYR A 211 3.39 -15.33 0.64
C TYR A 211 2.38 -15.79 -0.41
N GLY A 212 2.02 -17.08 -0.39
CA GLY A 212 1.00 -17.62 -1.29
C GLY A 212 -0.38 -16.99 -1.07
N TYR A 213 -0.78 -16.81 0.18
CA TYR A 213 -2.09 -16.29 0.57
C TYR A 213 -2.28 -14.81 0.19
N THR A 214 -1.32 -13.95 0.57
CA THR A 214 -1.38 -12.52 0.26
C THR A 214 -1.09 -12.24 -1.22
N GLY A 215 -0.09 -12.92 -1.79
CA GLY A 215 0.31 -12.76 -3.20
C GLY A 215 -0.75 -13.19 -4.20
N GLN A 216 -1.70 -14.05 -3.80
CA GLN A 216 -2.86 -14.42 -4.62
C GLN A 216 -3.67 -13.20 -5.08
N TYR A 217 -3.65 -12.09 -4.33
CA TYR A 217 -4.34 -10.85 -4.72
C TYR A 217 -3.79 -10.25 -6.00
N LEU A 218 -2.47 -10.32 -6.16
CA LEU A 218 -1.71 -9.56 -7.14
C LEU A 218 -1.27 -10.41 -8.31
N PHE A 219 -1.10 -11.72 -8.10
CA PHE A 219 -0.37 -12.60 -8.99
C PHE A 219 -1.06 -13.94 -9.20
N SER A 220 -0.78 -14.55 -10.35
CA SER A 220 -1.11 -15.94 -10.59
C SER A 220 -0.19 -16.87 -9.77
N LEU A 221 -0.64 -18.10 -9.48
CA LEU A 221 0.20 -19.08 -8.78
C LEU A 221 1.52 -19.39 -9.51
N PRO A 222 1.57 -19.55 -10.85
CA PRO A 222 2.84 -19.67 -11.57
C PRO A 222 3.77 -18.47 -11.40
N THR A 223 3.23 -17.24 -11.35
CA THR A 223 4.02 -16.03 -11.09
C THR A 223 4.65 -16.07 -9.70
N LEU A 224 3.89 -16.49 -8.69
CA LEU A 224 4.40 -16.66 -7.32
C LEU A 224 5.49 -17.73 -7.24
N TYR A 225 5.36 -18.83 -7.99
CA TYR A 225 6.42 -19.83 -8.09
C TYR A 225 7.69 -19.29 -8.73
N ALA A 226 7.56 -18.54 -9.83
CA ALA A 226 8.71 -17.93 -10.49
C ALA A 226 9.44 -16.93 -9.56
N GLY A 227 8.67 -16.12 -8.81
CA GLY A 227 9.22 -15.20 -7.81
C GLY A 227 9.96 -15.93 -6.69
N GLY A 228 9.36 -16.97 -6.11
CA GLY A 228 10.00 -17.82 -5.10
C GLY A 228 11.28 -18.49 -5.61
N ASP A 229 11.22 -19.11 -6.79
CA ASP A 229 12.36 -19.77 -7.43
C ASP A 229 13.52 -18.80 -7.67
N ALA A 230 13.23 -17.58 -8.14
CA ALA A 230 14.26 -16.56 -8.37
C ALA A 230 14.97 -16.16 -7.07
N VAL A 231 14.23 -15.88 -5.99
CA VAL A 231 14.82 -15.53 -4.69
C VAL A 231 15.60 -16.71 -4.11
N SER A 232 15.07 -17.93 -4.20
CA SER A 232 15.73 -19.14 -3.72
C SER A 232 17.05 -19.38 -4.45
N TYR A 233 17.06 -19.17 -5.77
CA TYR A 233 18.25 -19.31 -6.60
C TYR A 233 19.32 -18.28 -6.25
N LEU A 234 18.94 -17.02 -6.05
CA LEU A 234 19.87 -15.95 -5.64
C LEU A 234 20.54 -16.25 -4.29
N LEU A 235 19.82 -16.86 -3.35
CA LEU A 235 20.32 -17.13 -2.00
C LEU A 235 21.05 -18.48 -1.87
N ASN A 236 20.60 -19.50 -2.61
CA ASN A 236 20.99 -20.89 -2.39
C ASN A 236 21.50 -21.62 -3.64
N TRP A 237 21.61 -20.93 -4.78
CA TRP A 237 21.99 -21.50 -6.09
C TRP A 237 21.08 -22.66 -6.55
N ARG A 238 19.83 -22.68 -6.08
CA ARG A 238 18.81 -23.66 -6.46
C ARG A 238 17.41 -23.06 -6.36
N PRO A 239 16.46 -23.45 -7.23
CA PRO A 239 15.06 -23.04 -7.12
C PRO A 239 14.41 -23.62 -5.86
N ASP A 240 13.19 -23.18 -5.57
CA ASP A 240 12.45 -23.68 -4.43
C ASP A 240 12.11 -25.17 -4.56
N SER A 241 12.20 -25.86 -3.43
CA SER A 241 11.79 -27.25 -3.32
C SER A 241 10.28 -27.41 -3.61
N GLU A 242 9.89 -28.60 -4.09
CA GLU A 242 8.47 -28.97 -4.25
C GLU A 242 7.67 -28.84 -2.95
N GLU A 243 8.30 -29.06 -1.79
CA GLU A 243 7.66 -28.80 -0.50
C GLU A 243 7.28 -27.34 -0.33
N THR A 244 8.19 -26.42 -0.65
CA THR A 244 7.92 -24.97 -0.59
C THR A 244 6.80 -24.57 -1.55
N LYS A 245 6.83 -25.08 -2.79
CA LYS A 245 5.77 -24.83 -3.79
C LYS A 245 4.40 -25.35 -3.34
N ARG A 246 4.34 -26.50 -2.66
CA ARG A 246 3.10 -27.01 -2.07
C ARG A 246 2.54 -26.10 -0.97
N VAL A 247 3.40 -25.53 -0.13
CA VAL A 247 2.98 -24.60 0.92
C VAL A 247 2.46 -23.28 0.34
N ILE A 248 3.15 -22.72 -0.67
CA ILE A 248 2.69 -21.55 -1.41
C ILE A 248 1.33 -21.82 -2.07
N ALA A 249 1.17 -22.95 -2.76
CA ALA A 249 -0.12 -23.35 -3.34
C ALA A 249 -1.23 -23.48 -2.30
N ARG A 250 -0.92 -24.03 -1.12
CA ARG A 250 -1.91 -24.15 -0.04
C ARG A 250 -2.41 -22.78 0.38
N GLY A 251 -1.52 -21.83 0.67
CA GLY A 251 -1.88 -20.46 1.02
C GLY A 251 -2.70 -19.78 -0.08
N PHE A 252 -2.26 -19.90 -1.33
CA PHE A 252 -2.96 -19.36 -2.51
C PHE A 252 -4.38 -19.92 -2.65
N ASN A 253 -4.54 -21.24 -2.53
CA ASN A 253 -5.84 -21.89 -2.68
C ASN A 253 -6.78 -21.58 -1.50
N ASP A 254 -6.24 -21.48 -0.29
CA ASP A 254 -7.04 -21.09 0.88
C ASP A 254 -7.51 -19.63 0.76
N ALA A 255 -6.67 -18.72 0.26
CA ALA A 255 -7.10 -17.35 -0.09
C ALA A 255 -8.24 -17.38 -1.11
N LYS A 256 -8.05 -18.08 -2.25
CA LYS A 256 -9.07 -18.18 -3.30
C LYS A 256 -10.41 -18.78 -2.83
N LYS A 257 -10.36 -19.68 -1.84
CA LYS A 257 -11.53 -20.43 -1.38
C LYS A 257 -12.28 -19.72 -0.25
N TYR A 258 -11.57 -19.02 0.62
CA TYR A 258 -12.12 -18.56 1.90
C TYR A 258 -12.12 -17.03 2.06
N TYR A 259 -11.55 -16.28 1.12
CA TYR A 259 -11.45 -14.82 1.14
C TYR A 259 -11.99 -14.25 -0.18
#